data_AF-A0A3S0GBP6-F1
#
_entry.id   AF-A0A3S0GBP6-F1
#
_cell.length_a   1.000
_cell.length_b   1.000
_cell.length_c   1.000
_cell.angle_alpha   90.00
_cell.angle_beta   90.00
_cell.angle_gamma   90.00
#
_symmetry.space_group_name_H-M   'P 1'
#
loop_
_entity.id
_entity.type
_entity.pdbx_description
1 polymer ?
#
loop_
_entity_poly.entity_id
_entity_poly.type
_entity_poly.pdbx_seq_one_letter_code
_entity_poly.pdbx_strand_id
1 'polypeptide(L)'
;MLENASALRPKLVIVEGIMGSGKSTTVLRTADRLTAAGFRCVGITEGTTPHPIRFDWNMPWEEVDLAHLMESSIAKWRAFIDRISTSETVHIIDGQLFHGNFTSIFLIEAGKDALRNYVRSVLAAIDPMQPMLIYFRQNDVGDAIRWIASQRGNAWVQYQTDWKLTSPYAIRRGLSGLDGLIELYRDYRAITDQLFAELDVPKVSIENSRRDWPKYHAIIDHALL
;
A
#
# COMPACT_ATOMS: atom_id res chain seq x y z
N MET A 1 -7.74 12.13 -39.21
CA MET A 1 -8.09 10.85 -38.53
C MET A 1 -7.21 10.82 -37.30
N LEU A 2 -7.72 11.30 -36.16
CA LEU A 2 -6.99 11.28 -34.89
C LEU A 2 -6.92 9.80 -34.49
N GLU A 3 -5.71 9.26 -34.42
CA GLU A 3 -5.49 7.95 -33.80
C GLU A 3 -6.15 7.97 -32.42
N ASN A 4 -7.06 7.03 -32.19
CA ASN A 4 -7.59 6.76 -30.85
C ASN A 4 -6.38 6.52 -29.96
N ALA A 5 -6.05 7.47 -29.09
CA ALA A 5 -5.13 7.22 -27.99
C ALA A 5 -5.71 6.03 -27.23
N SER A 6 -5.07 4.87 -27.34
CA SER A 6 -5.53 3.66 -26.66
C SER A 6 -5.62 3.97 -25.17
N ALA A 7 -6.79 3.76 -24.57
CA ALA A 7 -6.98 3.97 -23.14
C ALA A 7 -5.90 3.21 -22.35
N LEU A 8 -5.33 3.85 -21.33
CA LEU A 8 -4.38 3.21 -20.42
C LEU A 8 -5.06 1.98 -19.82
N ARG A 9 -4.43 0.80 -19.94
CA ARG A 9 -5.06 -0.45 -19.52
C ARG A 9 -5.34 -0.52 -18.02
N PRO A 10 -4.43 -0.12 -17.10
CA PRO A 10 -4.80 0.03 -15.71
C PRO A 10 -5.49 1.39 -15.46
N LYS A 11 -6.73 1.36 -14.98
CA LYS A 11 -7.40 2.56 -14.43
C LYS A 11 -7.13 2.73 -12.93
N LEU A 12 -6.52 1.74 -12.30
CA LEU A 12 -6.07 1.78 -10.92
C LEU A 12 -4.65 1.19 -10.81
N VAL A 13 -3.72 1.96 -10.26
CA VAL A 13 -2.36 1.54 -9.96
C VAL A 13 -2.14 1.67 -8.46
N ILE A 14 -1.68 0.61 -7.80
CA ILE A 14 -1.38 0.64 -6.37
C ILE A 14 0.13 0.46 -6.19
N VAL A 15 0.76 1.41 -5.52
CA VAL A 15 2.19 1.38 -5.21
C VAL A 15 2.35 0.90 -3.78
N GLU A 16 2.88 -0.30 -3.61
CA GLU A 16 3.08 -0.99 -2.35
C GLU A 16 4.56 -1.08 -1.95
N GLY A 17 4.81 -1.35 -0.67
CA GLY A 17 6.14 -1.50 -0.09
C GLY A 17 6.23 -0.89 1.31
N ILE A 18 7.27 -1.25 2.07
CA ILE A 18 7.41 -0.84 3.47
C ILE A 18 7.49 0.69 3.66
N MET A 19 7.39 1.15 4.91
CA MET A 19 7.58 2.56 5.24
C MET A 19 8.95 3.07 4.76
N GLY A 20 8.97 4.28 4.18
CA GLY A 20 10.20 4.87 3.63
C GLY A 20 10.65 4.34 2.27
N SER A 21 9.94 3.37 1.66
CA SER A 21 10.32 2.79 0.36
C SER A 21 10.10 3.70 -0.86
N GLY A 22 9.59 4.93 -0.68
CA GLY A 22 9.37 5.89 -1.77
C GLY A 22 8.01 5.80 -2.48
N LYS A 23 7.02 5.10 -1.89
CA LYS A 23 5.65 5.00 -2.44
C LYS A 23 5.02 6.36 -2.78
N SER A 24 4.89 7.26 -1.80
CA SER A 24 4.22 8.55 -1.99
C SER A 24 4.84 9.39 -3.10
N THR A 25 6.18 9.43 -3.15
CA THR A 25 6.92 10.14 -4.20
C THR A 25 6.67 9.51 -5.57
N THR A 26 6.66 8.18 -5.64
CA THR A 26 6.38 7.44 -6.88
C THR A 26 4.94 7.64 -7.35
N VAL A 27 3.97 7.67 -6.44
CA VAL A 27 2.56 7.91 -6.75
C VAL A 27 2.37 9.26 -7.44
N LEU A 28 2.88 10.34 -6.84
CA LEU A 28 2.77 11.68 -7.39
C LEU A 28 3.52 11.80 -8.73
N ARG A 29 4.76 11.33 -8.77
CA ARG A 29 5.57 11.38 -10.01
C ARG A 29 4.93 10.58 -11.15
N THR A 30 4.32 9.43 -10.86
CA THR A 30 3.64 8.60 -11.87
C THR A 30 2.38 9.30 -12.38
N ALA A 31 1.60 9.90 -11.48
CA ALA A 31 0.44 10.70 -11.87
C ALA A 31 0.83 11.87 -12.80
N ASP A 32 1.89 12.62 -12.44
CA ASP A 32 2.41 13.73 -13.26
C ASP A 32 2.91 13.24 -14.62
N ARG A 33 3.65 12.13 -14.65
CA ARG A 33 4.23 11.56 -15.88
C ARG A 33 3.16 11.08 -16.86
N LEU A 34 2.11 10.43 -16.37
CA LEU A 34 0.99 9.97 -17.19
C LEU A 34 0.13 11.16 -17.64
N THR A 35 -0.05 12.17 -16.80
CA THR A 35 -0.71 13.43 -17.18
C THR A 35 0.04 14.12 -18.32
N ALA A 36 1.37 14.21 -18.23
CA ALA A 36 2.21 14.73 -19.30
C ALA A 36 2.16 13.89 -20.59
N ALA A 37 1.79 12.60 -20.50
CA ALA A 37 1.58 11.73 -21.65
C ALA A 37 0.15 11.83 -22.23
N GLY A 38 -0.72 12.69 -21.68
CA GLY A 38 -2.07 12.94 -22.20
C GLY A 38 -3.19 12.15 -21.49
N PHE A 39 -2.88 11.39 -20.43
CA PHE A 39 -3.90 10.68 -19.65
C PHE A 39 -4.47 11.56 -18.54
N ARG A 40 -5.74 11.36 -18.17
CA ARG A 40 -6.31 11.97 -16.96
C ARG A 40 -5.87 11.14 -15.76
N CYS A 41 -5.09 11.70 -14.85
CA CYS A 41 -4.55 10.95 -13.71
C CYS A 41 -4.70 11.69 -12.38
N VAL A 42 -4.87 10.94 -11.29
CA VAL A 42 -4.90 11.46 -9.92
C VAL A 42 -4.04 10.58 -9.01
N GLY A 43 -3.08 11.19 -8.32
CA GLY A 43 -2.32 10.56 -7.25
C GLY A 43 -3.01 10.72 -5.89
N ILE A 44 -3.17 9.61 -5.16
CA ILE A 44 -3.75 9.57 -3.81
C ILE A 44 -2.67 9.07 -2.86
N THR A 45 -2.28 9.90 -1.89
CA THR A 45 -1.26 9.54 -0.89
C THR A 45 -1.90 9.26 0.47
N GLU A 46 -1.16 8.64 1.39
CA GLU A 46 -1.65 8.36 2.75
C GLU A 46 -2.16 9.62 3.49
N GLY A 47 -1.63 10.80 3.14
CA GLY A 47 -2.03 12.09 3.72
C GLY A 47 -3.30 12.71 3.12
N THR A 48 -3.90 12.13 2.07
CA THR A 48 -5.12 12.67 1.44
C THR A 48 -6.28 12.67 2.43
N THR A 49 -6.94 13.83 2.61
CA THR A 49 -8.05 14.02 3.56
C THR A 49 -9.26 14.69 2.88
N PRO A 50 -10.48 14.11 2.94
CA PRO A 50 -10.78 12.78 3.46
C PRO A 50 -10.14 11.69 2.57
N HIS A 51 -9.60 10.63 3.18
CA HIS A 51 -9.02 9.53 2.42
C HIS A 51 -10.13 8.69 1.78
N PRO A 52 -10.09 8.41 0.46
CA PRO A 52 -11.23 7.82 -0.23
C PRO A 52 -11.50 6.35 0.10
N ILE A 53 -10.46 5.60 0.51
CA ILE A 53 -10.51 4.15 0.72
C ILE A 53 -10.09 3.72 2.13
N ARG A 54 -9.61 4.64 2.98
CA ARG A 54 -9.14 4.27 4.31
C ARG A 54 -10.35 4.22 5.23
N PHE A 55 -10.50 3.12 5.96
CA PHE A 55 -11.40 3.08 7.10
C PHE A 55 -10.61 3.50 8.34
N ASP A 56 -10.88 4.71 8.81
CA ASP A 56 -10.30 5.26 10.04
C ASP A 56 -10.95 4.57 11.24
N TRP A 57 -10.19 3.69 11.88
CA TRP A 57 -10.59 2.99 13.10
C TRP A 57 -9.93 3.66 14.31
N ASN A 58 -10.69 3.85 15.40
CA ASN A 58 -10.25 4.58 16.59
C ASN A 58 -10.73 3.94 17.89
N MET A 59 -10.76 2.60 17.96
CA MET A 59 -11.08 1.87 19.20
C MET A 59 -9.79 1.31 19.82
N PRO A 60 -9.81 0.78 21.05
CA PRO A 60 -8.71 -0.01 21.61
C PRO A 60 -8.55 -1.35 20.88
N TRP A 61 -7.33 -1.91 20.86
CA TRP A 61 -7.04 -3.16 20.15
C TRP A 61 -7.87 -4.35 20.64
N GLU A 62 -8.20 -4.37 21.93
CA GLU A 62 -8.99 -5.39 22.60
C GLU A 62 -10.45 -5.42 22.14
N GLU A 63 -10.92 -4.31 21.56
CA GLU A 63 -12.29 -4.12 21.09
C GLU A 63 -12.42 -4.30 19.57
N VAL A 64 -11.34 -4.74 18.88
CA VAL A 64 -11.39 -4.97 17.44
C VAL A 64 -12.27 -6.18 17.11
N ASP A 65 -13.42 -5.91 16.50
CA ASP A 65 -14.16 -6.91 15.74
C ASP A 65 -13.55 -7.04 14.33
N LEU A 66 -12.90 -8.19 14.08
CA LEU A 66 -12.28 -8.52 12.80
C LEU A 66 -13.30 -8.49 11.65
N ALA A 67 -14.51 -9.01 11.85
CA ALA A 67 -15.53 -9.06 10.80
C ALA A 67 -15.95 -7.63 10.42
N HIS A 68 -16.25 -6.80 11.41
CA HIS A 68 -16.61 -5.40 11.19
C HIS A 68 -15.47 -4.61 10.52
N LEU A 69 -14.21 -4.81 10.93
CA LEU A 69 -13.04 -4.17 10.31
C LEU A 69 -12.90 -4.55 8.83
N MET A 70 -13.01 -5.83 8.50
CA MET A 70 -12.92 -6.32 7.13
C MET A 70 -14.07 -5.79 6.29
N GLU A 71 -15.31 -5.91 6.76
CA GLU A 71 -16.52 -5.44 6.06
C GLU A 71 -16.47 -3.94 5.78
N SER A 72 -16.14 -3.13 6.80
CA SER A 72 -16.07 -1.67 6.68
C SER A 72 -14.96 -1.23 5.73
N SER A 73 -13.81 -1.89 5.78
CA SER A 73 -12.70 -1.60 4.88
C SER A 73 -13.03 -1.98 3.42
N ILE A 74 -13.63 -3.15 3.19
CA ILE A 74 -14.06 -3.57 1.84
C ILE A 74 -15.17 -2.64 1.31
N ALA A 75 -16.08 -2.18 2.17
CA ALA A 75 -17.11 -1.21 1.80
C ALA A 75 -16.51 0.13 1.33
N LYS A 76 -15.42 0.61 1.95
CA LYS A 76 -14.70 1.81 1.49
C LYS A 76 -14.08 1.62 0.10
N TRP A 77 -13.48 0.46 -0.16
CA TRP A 77 -13.01 0.11 -1.50
C TRP A 77 -14.14 0.13 -2.53
N ARG A 78 -15.25 -0.57 -2.26
CA ARG A 78 -16.41 -0.62 -3.16
C ARG A 78 -16.98 0.76 -3.45
N ALA A 79 -17.23 1.56 -2.41
CA ALA A 79 -17.75 2.92 -2.56
C ALA A 79 -16.81 3.82 -3.38
N PHE A 80 -15.50 3.65 -3.22
CA PHE A 80 -14.52 4.36 -4.04
C PHE A 80 -14.59 3.93 -5.51
N ILE A 81 -14.64 2.62 -5.79
CA ILE A 81 -14.74 2.09 -7.15
C ILE A 81 -16.04 2.55 -7.83
N ASP A 82 -17.18 2.48 -7.14
CA ASP A 82 -18.46 2.93 -7.66
C ASP A 82 -18.39 4.39 -8.12
N ARG A 83 -17.76 5.25 -7.31
CA ARG A 83 -17.59 6.68 -7.60
C ARG A 83 -16.72 6.96 -8.83
N ILE A 84 -15.72 6.13 -9.09
CA ILE A 84 -14.74 6.37 -10.17
C ILE A 84 -14.99 5.53 -11.43
N SER A 85 -15.89 4.55 -11.37
CA SER A 85 -16.13 3.54 -12.41
C SER A 85 -16.48 4.12 -13.79
N THR A 86 -17.21 5.25 -13.82
CA THR A 86 -17.63 5.93 -15.06
C THR A 86 -16.57 6.89 -15.61
N SER A 87 -15.48 7.11 -14.87
CA SER A 87 -14.41 8.01 -15.27
C SER A 87 -13.35 7.30 -16.13
N GLU A 88 -12.70 8.07 -16.99
CA GLU A 88 -11.46 7.67 -17.67
C GLU A 88 -10.21 8.02 -16.84
N THR A 89 -10.39 8.64 -15.67
CA THR A 89 -9.29 9.00 -14.78
C THR A 89 -8.59 7.75 -14.23
N VAL A 90 -7.29 7.67 -14.46
CA VAL A 90 -6.40 6.69 -13.84
C VAL A 90 -6.07 7.14 -12.42
N HIS A 91 -6.25 6.26 -11.44
CA HIS A 91 -5.94 6.54 -10.04
C HIS A 91 -4.67 5.82 -9.63
N ILE A 92 -3.69 6.54 -9.10
CA ILE A 92 -2.44 6.00 -8.58
C ILE A 92 -2.47 6.15 -7.07
N ILE A 93 -2.39 5.06 -6.32
CA ILE A 93 -2.64 5.04 -4.88
C ILE A 93 -1.40 4.59 -4.11
N ASP A 94 -1.11 5.31 -3.02
CA ASP A 94 -0.07 5.01 -2.05
C ASP A 94 -0.53 3.95 -1.03
N GLY A 95 -0.05 2.72 -1.22
CA GLY A 95 -0.38 1.60 -0.36
C GLY A 95 -1.89 1.29 -0.34
N GLN A 96 -2.36 0.82 0.82
CA GLN A 96 -3.73 0.43 1.16
C GLN A 96 -4.16 -1.01 0.83
N LEU A 97 -3.47 -1.75 -0.05
CA LEU A 97 -3.70 -3.19 -0.21
C LEU A 97 -2.93 -3.99 0.85
N PHE A 98 -1.65 -3.68 1.03
CA PHE A 98 -0.78 -4.24 2.08
C PHE A 98 -0.44 -3.23 3.16
N HIS A 99 -1.08 -2.07 3.17
CA HIS A 99 -0.97 -1.05 4.22
C HIS A 99 -2.37 -0.62 4.64
N GLY A 100 -2.49 0.40 5.50
CA GLY A 100 -3.81 0.82 6.01
C GLY A 100 -4.45 -0.30 6.82
N ASN A 101 -5.69 -0.67 6.49
CA ASN A 101 -6.48 -1.66 7.24
C ASN A 101 -5.89 -3.08 7.21
N PHE A 102 -5.12 -3.47 6.19
CA PHE A 102 -4.35 -4.72 6.20
C PHE A 102 -3.40 -4.78 7.41
N THR A 103 -2.76 -3.65 7.73
CA THR A 103 -1.87 -3.54 8.90
C THR A 103 -2.62 -3.88 10.18
N SER A 104 -3.83 -3.33 10.35
CA SER A 104 -4.66 -3.60 11.52
C SER A 104 -5.03 -5.08 11.64
N ILE A 105 -5.42 -5.72 10.53
CA ILE A 105 -5.75 -7.16 10.49
C ILE A 105 -4.53 -8.02 10.86
N PHE A 106 -3.33 -7.64 10.41
CA PHE A 106 -2.09 -8.30 10.81
C PHE A 106 -1.80 -8.12 12.30
N LEU A 107 -1.93 -6.90 12.82
CA LEU A 107 -1.56 -6.53 14.19
C LEU A 107 -2.46 -7.17 15.26
N ILE A 108 -3.71 -7.49 14.94
CA ILE A 108 -4.61 -8.25 15.83
C ILE A 108 -4.40 -9.77 15.74
N GLU A 109 -3.39 -10.24 15.01
CA GLU A 109 -3.09 -11.66 14.80
C GLU A 109 -4.25 -12.46 14.16
N ALA A 110 -5.01 -11.87 13.24
CA ALA A 110 -6.16 -12.53 12.58
C ALA A 110 -5.81 -13.81 11.80
N GLY A 111 -4.52 -14.08 11.56
CA GLY A 111 -4.03 -15.26 10.87
C GLY A 111 -3.91 -15.08 9.35
N LYS A 112 -3.13 -15.97 8.73
CA LYS A 112 -2.78 -15.88 7.30
C LYS A 112 -4.00 -15.99 6.39
N ASP A 113 -4.98 -16.82 6.75
CA ASP A 113 -6.18 -17.01 5.92
C ASP A 113 -7.08 -15.79 5.93
N ALA A 114 -7.20 -15.09 7.06
CA ALA A 114 -7.90 -13.80 7.13
C ALA A 114 -7.22 -12.75 6.24
N LEU A 115 -5.89 -12.64 6.29
CA LEU A 115 -5.11 -11.73 5.44
C LEU A 115 -5.28 -12.04 3.94
N ARG A 116 -5.22 -13.32 3.56
CA ARG A 116 -5.47 -13.76 2.18
C ARG A 116 -6.90 -13.42 1.74
N ASN A 117 -7.88 -13.72 2.57
CA ASN A 117 -9.29 -13.47 2.26
C ASN A 117 -9.58 -11.97 2.13
N TYR A 118 -8.97 -11.15 2.99
CA TYR A 118 -9.04 -9.69 2.87
C TYR A 118 -8.49 -9.21 1.54
N VAL A 119 -7.25 -9.61 1.18
CA VAL A 119 -6.62 -9.22 -0.09
C VAL A 119 -7.45 -9.67 -1.29
N ARG A 120 -7.94 -10.92 -1.30
CA ARG A 120 -8.84 -11.42 -2.35
C ARG A 120 -10.12 -10.58 -2.48
N SER A 121 -10.71 -10.18 -1.35
CA SER A 121 -11.94 -9.39 -1.34
C SER A 121 -11.72 -7.97 -1.87
N VAL A 122 -10.58 -7.37 -1.53
CA VAL A 122 -10.17 -6.07 -2.10
C VAL A 122 -9.92 -6.19 -3.59
N LEU A 123 -9.16 -7.20 -4.03
CA LEU A 123 -8.89 -7.43 -5.46
C LEU A 123 -10.18 -7.64 -6.26
N ALA A 124 -11.14 -8.43 -5.75
CA ALA A 124 -12.44 -8.60 -6.38
C ALA A 124 -13.24 -7.29 -6.46
N ALA A 125 -13.12 -6.41 -5.47
CA ALA A 125 -13.80 -5.11 -5.49
C ALA A 125 -13.20 -4.16 -6.53
N ILE A 126 -11.89 -4.23 -6.77
CA ILE A 126 -11.18 -3.32 -7.69
C ILE A 126 -10.97 -3.90 -9.09
N ASP A 127 -11.28 -5.17 -9.32
CA ASP A 127 -11.15 -5.87 -10.61
C ASP A 127 -11.72 -5.09 -11.81
N PRO A 128 -12.90 -4.44 -11.71
CA PRO A 128 -13.44 -3.63 -12.82
C PRO A 128 -12.53 -2.47 -13.28
N MET A 129 -11.58 -2.04 -12.43
CA MET A 129 -10.61 -0.99 -12.77
C MET A 129 -9.33 -1.53 -13.41
N GLN A 130 -9.25 -2.84 -13.67
CA GLN A 130 -8.09 -3.53 -14.24
C GLN A 130 -6.81 -3.19 -13.47
N PRO A 131 -6.76 -3.52 -12.16
CA PRO A 131 -5.73 -3.01 -11.27
C PRO A 131 -4.33 -3.49 -11.68
N MET A 132 -3.34 -2.62 -11.48
CA MET A 132 -1.92 -2.99 -11.55
C MET A 132 -1.21 -2.69 -10.23
N LEU A 133 -0.33 -3.59 -9.82
CA LEU A 133 0.47 -3.44 -8.60
C LEU A 133 1.93 -3.11 -8.93
N ILE A 134 2.50 -2.14 -8.23
CA ILE A 134 3.93 -1.85 -8.20
C ILE A 134 4.40 -2.14 -6.79
N TYR A 135 5.36 -3.04 -6.60
CA TYR A 135 5.81 -3.45 -5.27
C TYR A 135 7.30 -3.19 -5.05
N PHE A 136 7.60 -2.25 -4.14
CA PHE A 136 8.96 -1.96 -3.73
C PHE A 136 9.46 -2.94 -2.69
N ARG A 137 10.53 -3.65 -3.05
CA ARG A 137 11.28 -4.55 -2.18
C ARG A 137 12.58 -3.89 -1.77
N GLN A 138 12.92 -4.00 -0.50
CA GLN A 138 14.25 -3.67 0.01
C GLN A 138 14.88 -4.94 0.59
N ASN A 139 16.16 -5.14 0.30
CA ASN A 139 16.89 -6.36 0.69
C ASN A 139 17.01 -6.49 2.21
N ASP A 140 17.34 -5.39 2.89
CA ASP A 140 17.41 -5.34 4.36
C ASP A 140 16.34 -4.38 4.90
N VAL A 141 15.34 -4.94 5.58
CA VAL A 141 14.25 -4.19 6.21
C VAL A 141 14.75 -3.38 7.40
N GLY A 142 15.72 -3.88 8.15
CA GLY A 142 16.29 -3.18 9.30
C GLY A 142 17.03 -1.93 8.86
N ASP A 143 17.91 -2.03 7.87
CA ASP A 143 18.64 -0.89 7.33
C ASP A 143 17.70 0.14 6.68
N ALA A 144 16.66 -0.33 5.98
CA ALA A 144 15.62 0.53 5.44
C ALA A 144 14.92 1.36 6.53
N ILE A 145 14.47 0.70 7.60
CA ILE A 145 13.74 1.35 8.70
C ILE A 145 14.66 2.28 9.50
N ARG A 146 15.88 1.85 9.81
CA ARG A 146 16.88 2.73 10.47
C ARG A 146 17.19 3.95 9.62
N TRP A 147 17.33 3.76 8.31
CA TRP A 147 17.57 4.88 7.42
C TRP A 147 16.40 5.87 7.45
N ILE A 148 15.16 5.43 7.23
CA ILE A 148 14.03 6.38 7.22
C ILE A 148 13.82 7.03 8.61
N ALA A 149 14.07 6.29 9.69
CA ALA A 149 14.09 6.86 11.04
C ALA A 149 15.12 7.99 11.18
N SER A 150 16.33 7.82 10.64
CA SER A 150 17.36 8.88 10.63
C SER A 150 16.93 10.13 9.84
N GLN A 151 16.10 9.97 8.82
CA GLN A 151 15.62 11.09 7.99
C GLN A 151 14.41 11.80 8.61
N ARG A 152 13.52 11.06 9.28
CA ARG A 152 12.25 11.57 9.79
C ARG A 152 12.30 11.94 11.28
N GLY A 153 13.33 11.50 12.00
CA GLY A 153 13.57 11.80 13.40
C GLY A 153 12.65 11.07 14.37
N ASN A 154 12.86 11.36 15.66
CA ASN A 154 12.24 10.61 16.77
C ASN A 154 10.71 10.72 16.81
N ALA A 155 10.14 11.86 16.43
CA ALA A 155 8.68 12.04 16.43
C ALA A 155 7.99 11.07 15.46
N TRP A 156 8.61 10.80 14.31
CA TRP A 156 8.09 9.82 13.37
C TRP A 156 8.23 8.39 13.92
N VAL A 157 9.37 8.05 14.53
CA VAL A 157 9.57 6.73 15.14
C VAL A 157 8.53 6.49 16.22
N GLN A 158 8.34 7.46 17.11
CA GLN A 158 7.36 7.42 18.18
C GLN A 158 5.95 7.22 17.63
N TYR A 159 5.55 8.01 16.61
CA TYR A 159 4.27 7.80 15.93
C TYR A 159 4.11 6.37 15.40
N GLN A 160 5.15 5.77 14.81
CA GLN A 160 5.06 4.39 14.32
C GLN A 160 4.96 3.36 15.45
N THR A 161 5.65 3.58 16.56
CA THR A 161 5.68 2.63 17.69
C THR A 161 4.44 2.72 18.58
N ASP A 162 3.89 3.91 18.80
CA ASP A 162 2.83 4.16 19.79
C ASP A 162 1.56 3.36 19.51
N TRP A 163 1.21 3.16 18.24
CA TRP A 163 0.04 2.36 17.88
C TRP A 163 0.39 0.92 17.48
N LYS A 164 1.53 0.68 16.81
CA LYS A 164 1.87 -0.68 16.36
C LYS A 164 2.36 -1.56 17.50
N LEU A 165 3.17 -1.01 18.41
CA LEU A 165 3.79 -1.80 19.48
C LEU A 165 2.88 -1.98 20.70
N THR A 166 1.73 -1.31 20.70
CA THR A 166 0.62 -1.57 21.64
C THR A 166 -0.36 -2.63 21.13
N SER A 167 -0.13 -3.19 19.94
CA SER A 167 -1.00 -4.23 19.37
C SER A 167 -0.79 -5.61 20.00
N PRO A 168 -1.78 -6.52 19.88
CA PRO A 168 -1.65 -7.91 20.35
C PRO A 168 -0.42 -8.61 19.80
N TYR A 169 -0.14 -8.45 18.50
CA TYR A 169 1.03 -9.03 17.84
C TYR A 169 2.35 -8.63 18.52
N ALA A 170 2.50 -7.34 18.83
CA ALA A 170 3.72 -6.78 19.40
C ALA A 170 3.87 -7.10 20.90
N ILE A 171 2.78 -6.97 21.67
CA ILE A 171 2.76 -7.25 23.11
C ILE A 171 3.16 -8.72 23.36
N ARG A 172 2.56 -9.66 22.63
CA ARG A 172 2.85 -11.09 22.78
C ARG A 172 4.31 -11.44 22.50
N ARG A 173 4.99 -10.66 21.67
CA ARG A 173 6.41 -10.84 21.28
C ARG A 173 7.38 -9.96 22.08
N GLY A 174 6.89 -9.13 23.02
CA GLY A 174 7.73 -8.21 23.78
C GLY A 174 8.44 -7.16 22.92
N LEU A 175 7.85 -6.78 21.77
CA LEU A 175 8.46 -5.83 20.86
C LEU A 175 8.40 -4.41 21.43
N SER A 176 9.54 -3.72 21.45
CA SER A 176 9.64 -2.35 21.96
C SER A 176 10.64 -1.51 21.17
N GLY A 177 10.40 -0.20 21.13
CA GLY A 177 11.28 0.76 20.46
C GLY A 177 11.49 0.50 18.97
N LEU A 178 12.57 1.07 18.42
CA LEU A 178 12.90 0.94 17.00
C LEU A 178 13.22 -0.51 16.60
N ASP A 179 13.92 -1.26 17.45
CA ASP A 179 14.26 -2.65 17.16
C ASP A 179 13.01 -3.54 17.12
N GLY A 180 12.05 -3.33 18.03
CA GLY A 180 10.76 -4.00 17.98
C GLY A 180 9.96 -3.67 16.72
N LEU A 181 10.01 -2.42 16.26
CA LEU A 181 9.40 -2.01 14.99
C LEU A 181 10.06 -2.71 13.79
N ILE A 182 11.39 -2.88 13.81
CA ILE A 182 12.14 -3.59 12.77
C ILE A 182 11.73 -5.06 12.71
N GLU A 183 11.68 -5.76 13.84
CA GLU A 183 11.26 -7.17 13.88
C GLU A 183 9.82 -7.35 13.36
N LEU A 184 8.90 -6.47 13.79
CA LEU A 184 7.53 -6.46 13.28
C LEU A 184 7.50 -6.35 11.76
N TYR A 185 8.28 -5.44 11.18
CA TYR A 185 8.30 -5.24 9.73
C TYR A 185 9.03 -6.34 8.97
N ARG A 186 9.93 -7.11 9.58
CA ARG A 186 10.51 -8.32 8.95
C ARG A 186 9.44 -9.39 8.73
N ASP A 187 8.64 -9.67 9.76
CA ASP A 187 7.52 -10.60 9.66
C ASP A 187 6.44 -10.07 8.69
N TYR A 188 6.11 -8.79 8.80
CA TYR A 188 5.17 -8.13 7.89
C TYR A 188 5.62 -8.23 6.43
N ARG A 189 6.92 -8.02 6.18
CA ARG A 189 7.50 -8.11 4.85
C ARG A 189 7.46 -9.55 4.32
N ALA A 190 7.72 -10.54 5.16
CA ALA A 190 7.65 -11.94 4.75
C ALA A 190 6.23 -12.33 4.28
N ILE A 191 5.20 -11.86 5.00
CA ILE A 191 3.80 -12.12 4.63
C ILE A 191 3.43 -11.38 3.34
N THR A 192 3.79 -10.11 3.21
CA THR A 192 3.45 -9.32 2.01
C THR A 192 4.23 -9.78 0.77
N ASP A 193 5.48 -10.24 0.91
CA ASP A 193 6.24 -10.90 -0.18
C ASP A 193 5.51 -12.17 -0.64
N GLN A 194 5.07 -13.01 0.31
CA GLN A 194 4.32 -14.23 0.00
C GLN A 194 3.00 -13.91 -0.72
N LEU A 195 2.19 -13.02 -0.15
CA LEU A 195 0.90 -12.64 -0.74
C LEU A 195 1.10 -12.05 -2.13
N PHE A 196 2.05 -11.12 -2.30
CA PHE A 196 2.36 -10.53 -3.60
C PHE A 196 2.72 -11.59 -4.64
N ALA A 197 3.52 -12.59 -4.28
CA ALA A 197 3.89 -13.68 -5.18
C ALA A 197 2.66 -14.49 -5.64
N GLU A 198 1.71 -14.74 -4.74
CA GLU A 198 0.48 -15.51 -4.96
C GLU A 198 -0.57 -14.78 -5.84
N LEU A 199 -0.48 -13.45 -6.00
CA LEU A 199 -1.50 -12.68 -6.73
C LEU A 199 -1.46 -12.92 -8.25
N ASP A 200 -2.63 -13.12 -8.86
CA ASP A 200 -2.79 -13.21 -10.31
C ASP A 200 -3.39 -11.92 -10.88
N VAL A 201 -2.62 -10.83 -10.80
CA VAL A 201 -2.94 -9.51 -11.36
C VAL A 201 -1.70 -8.92 -12.02
N PRO A 202 -1.84 -8.01 -13.00
CA PRO A 202 -0.69 -7.27 -13.53
C PRO A 202 0.14 -6.66 -12.41
N LYS A 203 1.42 -7.05 -12.32
CA LYS A 203 2.27 -6.62 -11.22
C LYS A 203 3.73 -6.53 -11.62
N VAL A 204 4.43 -5.56 -11.04
CA VAL A 204 5.88 -5.38 -11.15
C VAL A 204 6.49 -5.30 -9.76
N SER A 205 7.60 -6.00 -9.55
CA SER A 205 8.40 -5.88 -8.33
C SER A 205 9.71 -5.18 -8.64
N ILE A 206 10.09 -4.23 -7.79
CA ILE A 206 11.29 -3.41 -7.96
C ILE A 206 12.10 -3.49 -6.66
N GLU A 207 13.30 -4.05 -6.73
CA GLU A 207 14.29 -3.97 -5.66
C GLU A 207 14.88 -2.56 -5.65
N ASN A 208 14.62 -1.79 -4.60
CA ASN A 208 14.92 -0.36 -4.55
C ASN A 208 15.85 0.08 -3.40
N SER A 209 16.58 -0.85 -2.77
CA SER A 209 17.56 -0.54 -1.71
C SER A 209 18.63 0.46 -2.17
N ARG A 210 19.02 0.44 -3.45
CA ARG A 210 20.03 1.37 -4.01
C ARG A 210 19.50 2.76 -4.31
N ARG A 211 18.18 2.98 -4.29
CA ARG A 211 17.53 4.28 -4.58
C ARG A 211 17.93 4.89 -5.93
N ASP A 212 18.16 4.05 -6.91
CA ASP A 212 18.37 4.45 -8.31
C ASP A 212 17.02 4.82 -8.96
N TRP A 213 16.46 5.95 -8.52
CA TRP A 213 15.13 6.41 -8.93
C TRP A 213 14.96 6.56 -10.44
N PRO A 214 15.93 7.10 -11.22
CA PRO A 214 15.80 7.14 -12.67
C PRO A 214 15.55 5.77 -13.28
N LYS A 215 16.27 4.73 -12.82
CA LYS A 215 16.06 3.35 -13.27
C LYS A 215 14.67 2.83 -12.91
N TYR A 216 14.23 3.03 -11.67
CA TYR A 216 12.94 2.52 -11.21
C TYR A 216 11.77 3.22 -11.90
N HIS A 217 11.88 4.53 -12.13
CA HIS A 217 10.90 5.29 -12.90
C HIS A 217 10.80 4.80 -14.35
N ALA A 218 11.93 4.46 -14.99
CA ALA A 218 11.91 3.90 -16.35
C ALA A 218 11.18 2.54 -16.42
N ILE A 219 11.35 1.69 -15.39
CA ILE A 219 10.63 0.40 -15.29
C ILE A 219 9.13 0.65 -15.15
N ILE A 220 8.74 1.58 -14.27
CA ILE A 220 7.32 1.93 -14.05
C ILE A 220 6.71 2.53 -15.31
N ASP A 221 7.41 3.44 -15.98
CA ASP A 221 6.94 4.06 -17.22
C ASP A 221 6.73 3.00 -18.31
N HIS A 222 7.68 2.09 -18.50
CA HIS A 222 7.56 1.01 -19.49
C HIS A 222 6.42 0.04 -19.19
N ALA A 223 6.08 -0.15 -17.92
CA ALA A 223 4.99 -1.03 -17.53
C ALA A 223 3.60 -0.38 -17.68
N LEU A 224 3.54 0.96 -17.78
CA LEU A 224 2.29 1.72 -17.88
C LEU A 224 2.04 2.30 -19.29
N LEU A 225 3.08 2.72 -20.01
CA LEU A 225 3.04 3.37 -21.33
C LEU A 225 3.53 2.43 -22.44
#